data_AF-A0A3D3DSJ4-F1
#
_entry.id   AF-A0A3D3DSJ4-F1
#
_cell.length_a   1.000
_cell.length_b   1.000
_cell.length_c   1.000
_cell.angle_alpha   90.00
_cell.angle_beta   90.00
_cell.angle_gamma   90.00
#
_symmetry.space_group_name_H-M   'P 1'
#
loop_
_entity.id
_entity.type
_entity.pdbx_description
1 polymer ?
#
loop_
_entity_poly.entity_id
_entity_poly.type
_entity_poly.pdbx_seq_one_letter_code
_entity_poly.pdbx_strand_id
1 'polypeptide(L)'
;MLFDLLGDSKSAEYFSRMSLACHGPERDTGHTGNFWNITWAIPGVVRSGPHATGAWMKEFGSWYFDLARQWDGTFPHQGPPAMRGDSARNWDCTGADLLAYAMPLKKIMLTGKNPTQIPQLKPKEAQSIIIDGRGWSNNNRNAAYDQLSVDHLFQQLTSWSPVVRERAAMALARRKGINSPVPALVKMLDLPNIQARYGACRALAQLRGKAAPAVATLQKNLKHDDLWMRVHAAQTIAAIGQPAMSTLPALLTMVAKGATKEDPRAMEQRYLSFALFNARGGMLSRSLNGVDRELLYKAVKAGLKNEDGRARGSYSSIYTKLSLEELKPILPDIYRAIIEPSPSGIMFADQIQTAGLELFAKHRISEGIELTAAYAKNMKPHASEHRIKTVMTLMKSYGAHSQRAIPMLENAIDYFDNREPDFPKRLSKQKAQTVRDTIKEIKTSTKRPKLISIKSFL
;
A
#
# COMPACT_ATOMS: atom_id res chain seq x y z
N MET A 1 14.12 15.52 6.29
CA MET A 1 13.87 16.71 7.14
C MET A 1 12.98 16.41 8.33
N LEU A 2 11.72 15.98 8.17
CA LEU A 2 10.82 15.81 9.33
C LEU A 2 11.37 14.84 10.38
N PHE A 3 11.91 13.68 9.98
CA PHE A 3 12.58 12.76 10.89
C PHE A 3 13.76 13.39 11.65
N ASP A 4 14.57 14.20 10.97
CA ASP A 4 15.70 14.93 11.56
C ASP A 4 15.21 15.93 12.62
N LEU A 5 14.10 16.65 12.35
CA LEU A 5 13.46 17.56 13.31
C LEU A 5 12.83 16.84 14.52
N LEU A 6 12.46 15.57 14.36
CA LEU A 6 11.97 14.71 15.44
C LEU A 6 13.10 13.99 16.20
N GLY A 7 14.36 14.23 15.83
CA GLY A 7 15.53 13.57 16.43
C GLY A 7 15.74 12.12 15.98
N ASP A 8 15.00 11.64 14.98
CA ASP A 8 15.16 10.30 14.41
C ASP A 8 16.22 10.31 13.30
N SER A 9 17.50 10.30 13.72
CA SER A 9 18.65 10.36 12.82
C SER A 9 18.74 9.16 11.88
N LYS A 10 18.35 7.96 12.33
CA LYS A 10 18.40 6.73 11.52
C LYS A 10 17.40 6.80 10.36
N SER A 11 16.15 7.18 10.62
CA SER A 11 15.16 7.36 9.56
C SER A 11 15.55 8.53 8.66
N ALA A 12 16.07 9.62 9.23
CA ALA A 12 16.53 10.76 8.44
C ALA A 12 17.67 10.37 7.47
N GLU A 13 18.66 9.60 7.94
CA GLU A 13 19.75 9.08 7.12
C GLU A 13 19.21 8.21 5.98
N TYR A 14 18.35 7.23 6.31
CA TYR A 14 17.74 6.35 5.33
C TYR A 14 17.01 7.13 4.22
N PHE A 15 16.14 8.08 4.61
CA PHE A 15 15.41 8.88 3.64
C PHE A 15 16.32 9.85 2.86
N SER A 16 17.39 10.37 3.46
CA SER A 16 18.38 11.18 2.75
C SER A 16 19.11 10.38 1.67
N ARG A 17 19.53 9.15 1.97
CA ARG A 17 20.11 8.22 0.98
C ARG A 17 19.11 7.86 -0.10
N MET A 18 17.84 7.60 0.26
CA MET A 18 16.78 7.34 -0.72
C MET A 18 16.54 8.53 -1.64
N SER A 19 16.53 9.77 -1.12
CA SER A 19 16.43 10.99 -1.94
C SER A 19 17.61 11.12 -2.90
N LEU A 20 18.83 10.77 -2.46
CA LEU A 20 20.02 10.82 -3.30
C LEU A 20 20.00 9.76 -4.42
N ALA A 21 19.53 8.53 -4.14
CA ALA A 21 19.37 7.48 -5.14
C ALA A 21 18.13 7.68 -6.04
N CYS A 22 17.24 8.60 -5.68
CA CYS A 22 15.99 8.87 -6.39
C CYS A 22 16.23 9.92 -7.49
N HIS A 23 16.61 9.44 -8.67
CA HIS A 23 16.83 10.29 -9.85
C HIS A 23 16.44 9.55 -11.14
N GLY A 24 16.35 10.30 -12.24
CA GLY A 24 16.17 9.75 -13.58
C GLY A 24 14.80 9.11 -13.85
N PRO A 25 14.69 8.33 -14.95
CA PRO A 25 13.41 7.88 -15.50
C PRO A 25 12.53 7.09 -14.54
N GLU A 26 13.08 6.48 -13.49
CA GLU A 26 12.31 5.74 -12.50
C GLU A 26 11.29 6.60 -11.78
N ARG A 27 11.71 7.81 -11.41
CA ARG A 27 10.95 8.69 -10.53
C ARG A 27 10.36 9.85 -11.29
N ASP A 28 11.08 10.33 -12.30
CA ASP A 28 10.58 11.36 -13.19
C ASP A 28 9.33 10.89 -13.89
N THR A 29 9.24 9.62 -14.33
CA THR A 29 8.05 9.09 -15.05
C THR A 29 6.89 8.62 -14.15
N GLY A 30 6.97 8.87 -12.84
CA GLY A 30 5.94 8.46 -11.87
C GLY A 30 4.69 9.34 -11.88
N HIS A 31 3.68 8.98 -11.07
CA HIS A 31 2.45 9.78 -10.88
C HIS A 31 2.73 11.21 -10.36
N THR A 32 3.93 11.45 -9.84
CA THR A 32 4.38 12.73 -9.31
C THR A 32 5.37 13.41 -10.24
N GLY A 33 5.65 12.92 -11.45
CA GLY A 33 6.49 13.64 -12.43
C GLY A 33 7.89 14.07 -11.97
N ASN A 34 8.56 14.81 -12.85
CA ASN A 34 9.83 15.49 -12.65
C ASN A 34 9.72 16.72 -11.73
N PHE A 35 8.62 17.50 -11.82
CA PHE A 35 8.42 18.67 -10.96
C PHE A 35 8.46 18.33 -9.47
N TRP A 36 7.76 17.29 -9.02
CA TRP A 36 7.70 16.98 -7.59
C TRP A 36 9.03 16.41 -7.06
N ASN A 37 9.92 15.96 -7.95
CA ASN A 37 11.25 15.48 -7.58
C ASN A 37 12.04 16.56 -6.83
N ILE A 38 12.11 17.80 -7.33
CA ILE A 38 12.86 18.87 -6.64
C ILE A 38 12.30 19.17 -5.25
N THR A 39 10.97 19.18 -5.11
CA THR A 39 10.30 19.55 -3.86
C THR A 39 10.57 18.53 -2.74
N TRP A 40 10.90 17.28 -3.07
CA TRP A 40 11.09 16.22 -2.08
C TRP A 40 12.54 15.69 -2.02
N ALA A 41 13.27 15.67 -3.13
CA ALA A 41 14.63 15.15 -3.19
C ALA A 41 15.63 16.11 -2.53
N ILE A 42 15.74 17.37 -2.99
CA ILE A 42 16.74 18.32 -2.46
C ILE A 42 16.67 18.51 -0.94
N PRO A 43 15.48 18.71 -0.31
CA PRO A 43 15.39 18.82 1.15
C PRO A 43 15.86 17.56 1.91
N GLY A 44 15.87 16.39 1.25
CA GLY A 44 16.44 15.15 1.74
C GLY A 44 17.93 15.03 1.46
N VAL A 45 18.37 15.27 0.22
CA VAL A 45 19.76 15.15 -0.24
C VAL A 45 20.69 16.05 0.56
N VAL A 46 20.32 17.32 0.78
CA VAL A 46 21.18 18.30 1.45
C VAL A 46 21.53 17.90 2.89
N ARG A 47 20.71 17.04 3.50
CA ARG A 47 20.95 16.54 4.86
C ARG A 47 22.17 15.62 4.92
N SER A 48 22.55 14.99 3.80
CA SER A 48 23.79 14.21 3.67
C SER A 48 25.02 15.05 3.27
N GLY A 49 24.85 16.37 3.10
CA GLY A 49 25.97 17.28 2.90
C GLY A 49 26.27 17.70 1.46
N PRO A 50 27.27 18.57 1.26
CA PRO A 50 27.57 19.18 -0.02
C PRO A 50 28.04 18.16 -1.07
N HIS A 51 28.70 17.08 -0.67
CA HIS A 51 29.08 16.00 -1.59
C HIS A 51 27.86 15.25 -2.13
N ALA A 52 26.84 15.02 -1.31
CA ALA A 52 25.58 14.41 -1.72
C ALA A 52 24.85 15.34 -2.72
N THR A 53 24.70 16.62 -2.36
CA THR A 53 24.08 17.62 -3.24
C THR A 53 24.81 17.76 -4.56
N GLY A 54 26.15 17.86 -4.53
CA GLY A 54 26.96 17.99 -5.73
C GLY A 54 26.85 16.76 -6.65
N ALA A 55 26.86 15.56 -6.09
CA ALA A 55 26.69 14.32 -6.85
C ALA A 55 25.29 14.23 -7.50
N TRP A 56 24.22 14.58 -6.77
CA TRP A 56 22.87 14.60 -7.30
C TRP A 56 22.67 15.68 -8.38
N MET A 57 23.21 16.88 -8.15
CA MET A 57 23.17 17.96 -9.13
C MET A 57 23.91 17.56 -10.42
N LYS A 58 25.03 16.85 -10.33
CA LYS A 58 25.75 16.36 -11.50
C LYS A 58 24.98 15.29 -12.29
N GLU A 59 24.27 14.39 -11.60
CA GLU A 59 23.50 13.32 -12.24
C GLU A 59 22.20 13.83 -12.88
N PHE A 60 21.47 14.67 -12.16
CA PHE A 60 20.10 15.05 -12.49
C PHE A 60 19.92 16.56 -12.60
N GLY A 61 20.41 17.30 -11.59
CA GLY A 61 20.03 18.70 -11.43
C GLY A 61 20.53 19.63 -12.53
N SER A 62 21.78 19.53 -12.97
CA SER A 62 22.43 20.59 -13.76
C SER A 62 21.71 20.86 -15.08
N TRP A 63 21.48 19.82 -15.88
CA TRP A 63 20.82 20.00 -17.19
C TRP A 63 19.33 20.31 -17.04
N TYR A 64 18.65 19.69 -16.07
CA TYR A 64 17.22 19.87 -15.89
C TYR A 64 16.88 21.30 -15.45
N PHE A 65 17.61 21.85 -14.47
CA PHE A 65 17.36 23.22 -13.99
C PHE A 65 17.74 24.28 -15.03
N ASP A 66 18.83 24.06 -15.76
CA ASP A 66 19.25 24.97 -16.82
C ASP A 66 18.19 25.06 -17.92
N LEU A 67 17.53 23.94 -18.27
CA LEU A 67 16.48 23.91 -19.28
C LEU A 67 15.10 24.35 -18.76
N ALA A 68 14.81 24.14 -17.47
CA ALA A 68 13.52 24.49 -16.88
C ALA A 68 13.37 25.98 -16.61
N ARG A 69 14.46 26.74 -16.51
CA ARG A 69 14.45 28.18 -16.21
C ARG A 69 14.14 29.01 -17.45
N GLN A 70 13.17 29.92 -17.35
CA GLN A 70 12.88 30.92 -18.38
C GLN A 70 13.89 32.08 -18.39
N TRP A 71 13.88 32.85 -19.48
CA TRP A 71 14.76 34.02 -19.66
C TRP A 71 14.55 35.11 -18.59
N ASP A 72 13.34 35.19 -18.00
CA ASP A 72 12.97 36.10 -16.93
C ASP A 72 13.31 35.57 -15.53
N GLY A 73 13.92 34.39 -15.44
CA GLY A 73 14.31 33.74 -14.19
C GLY A 73 13.19 32.92 -13.53
N THR A 74 12.00 32.85 -14.12
CA THR A 74 10.90 32.02 -13.60
C THR A 74 11.07 30.54 -13.95
N PHE A 75 10.42 29.66 -13.17
CA PHE A 75 10.38 28.22 -13.41
C PHE A 75 8.93 27.77 -13.62
N PRO A 76 8.47 27.52 -14.86
CA PRO A 76 7.14 27.00 -15.11
C PRO A 76 7.11 25.47 -14.88
N HIS A 77 5.91 24.96 -14.55
CA HIS A 77 5.68 23.52 -14.53
C HIS A 77 5.98 22.89 -15.90
N GLN A 78 6.95 21.98 -15.95
CA GLN A 78 7.44 21.34 -17.17
C GLN A 78 6.49 20.27 -17.75
N GLY A 79 5.34 20.06 -17.10
CA GLY A 79 4.35 19.07 -17.49
C GLY A 79 4.69 17.66 -16.99
N PRO A 80 3.70 16.76 -16.98
CA PRO A 80 3.91 15.36 -16.65
C PRO A 80 4.66 14.64 -17.78
N PRO A 81 5.44 13.60 -17.43
CA PRO A 81 6.13 12.73 -18.38
C PRO A 81 5.21 12.05 -19.41
N ALA A 82 3.93 11.88 -19.06
CA ALA A 82 2.90 11.39 -19.97
C ALA A 82 1.94 12.54 -20.29
N MET A 83 1.69 12.81 -21.59
CA MET A 83 0.85 13.90 -22.08
C MET A 83 -0.67 13.72 -21.82
N ARG A 84 -1.09 13.25 -20.65
CA ARG A 84 -2.52 13.06 -20.31
C ARG A 84 -2.81 13.53 -18.88
N GLY A 85 -3.77 14.46 -18.77
CA GLY A 85 -4.32 14.90 -17.50
C GLY A 85 -3.27 15.58 -16.62
N ASP A 86 -2.94 16.83 -16.93
CA ASP A 86 -2.04 17.63 -16.11
C ASP A 86 -2.83 18.60 -15.24
N SER A 87 -3.02 18.23 -13.97
CA SER A 87 -3.69 19.09 -12.98
C SER A 87 -2.82 20.27 -12.52
N ALA A 88 -1.51 20.22 -12.78
CA ALA A 88 -0.54 21.26 -12.43
C ALA A 88 -0.17 22.14 -13.64
N ARG A 89 -0.92 22.03 -14.74
CA ARG A 89 -0.71 22.83 -15.94
C ARG A 89 -0.71 24.32 -15.58
N ASN A 90 0.28 25.06 -16.11
CA ASN A 90 0.48 26.49 -15.89
C ASN A 90 0.79 26.90 -14.45
N TRP A 91 1.19 25.97 -13.57
CA TRP A 91 1.71 26.36 -12.26
C TRP A 91 3.03 27.13 -12.42
N ASP A 92 3.14 28.24 -11.68
CA ASP A 92 4.42 28.86 -11.37
C ASP A 92 5.10 28.04 -10.28
N CYS A 93 6.28 27.52 -10.60
CA CYS A 93 7.09 26.67 -9.74
C CYS A 93 8.31 27.40 -9.17
N THR A 94 8.49 28.70 -9.47
CA THR A 94 9.67 29.49 -9.10
C THR A 94 9.99 29.41 -7.60
N GLY A 95 8.97 29.43 -6.73
CA GLY A 95 9.16 29.31 -5.29
C GLY A 95 9.76 27.96 -4.85
N ALA A 96 9.44 26.87 -5.53
CA ALA A 96 9.98 25.54 -5.23
C ALA A 96 11.48 25.45 -5.55
N ASP A 97 11.89 25.98 -6.70
CA ASP A 97 13.29 26.07 -7.12
C ASP A 97 14.09 27.05 -6.26
N LEU A 98 13.52 28.22 -5.92
CA LEU A 98 14.14 29.18 -4.99
C LEU A 98 14.39 28.57 -3.61
N LEU A 99 13.48 27.74 -3.09
CA LEU A 99 13.70 27.03 -1.82
C LEU A 99 14.90 26.09 -1.91
N ALA A 100 15.10 25.41 -3.05
CA ALA A 100 16.27 24.56 -3.27
C ALA A 100 17.57 25.39 -3.35
N TYR A 101 17.58 26.50 -4.08
CA TYR A 101 18.72 27.42 -4.16
C TYR A 101 19.05 28.10 -2.84
N ALA A 102 18.05 28.35 -1.99
CA ALA A 102 18.21 28.98 -0.68
C ALA A 102 18.73 28.01 0.41
N MET A 103 18.84 26.71 0.12
CA MET A 103 19.32 25.70 1.09
C MET A 103 20.65 26.06 1.76
N PRO A 104 21.68 26.60 1.06
CA PRO A 104 22.93 27.00 1.70
C PRO A 104 22.78 28.12 2.74
N LEU A 105 21.72 28.94 2.64
CA LEU A 105 21.49 30.07 3.54
C LEU A 105 21.07 29.65 4.96
N LYS A 106 20.46 28.46 5.10
CA LYS A 106 20.05 27.88 6.39
C LYS A 106 19.25 28.84 7.29
N LYS A 107 18.39 29.68 6.70
CA LYS A 107 17.64 30.71 7.46
C LYS A 107 16.34 30.21 8.08
N ILE A 108 15.71 29.20 7.49
CA ILE A 108 14.42 28.64 7.95
C ILE A 108 14.52 27.13 8.14
N MET A 109 13.54 26.52 8.82
CA MET A 109 13.54 25.07 9.09
C MET A 109 13.66 24.23 7.81
N LEU A 110 12.95 24.65 6.74
CA LEU A 110 12.99 24.01 5.42
C LEU A 110 14.40 24.01 4.81
N THR A 111 15.14 25.11 4.95
CA THR A 111 16.51 25.27 4.44
C THR A 111 17.59 24.77 5.41
N GLY A 112 17.20 24.14 6.52
CA GLY A 112 18.16 23.56 7.46
C GLY A 112 18.73 24.56 8.47
N LYS A 113 17.88 25.48 8.99
CA LYS A 113 18.23 26.36 10.13
C LYS A 113 18.87 25.61 11.29
N ASN A 114 18.32 24.43 11.61
CA ASN A 114 18.92 23.54 12.58
C ASN A 114 19.92 22.59 11.89
N PRO A 115 21.15 22.45 12.42
CA PRO A 115 22.11 21.48 11.92
C PRO A 115 21.53 20.07 11.95
N THR A 116 21.78 19.32 10.87
CA THR A 116 21.38 17.92 10.78
C THR A 116 22.27 17.04 11.66
N GLN A 117 21.68 16.01 12.26
CA GLN A 117 22.42 15.00 13.04
C GLN A 117 22.91 13.83 12.18
N ILE A 118 22.65 13.89 10.87
CA ILE A 118 23.02 12.85 9.91
C ILE A 118 24.50 13.03 9.51
N PRO A 119 25.28 11.94 9.44
CA PRO A 119 26.65 12.01 8.94
C PRO A 119 26.74 12.57 7.52
N GLN A 120 27.74 13.41 7.28
CA GLN A 120 28.04 13.91 5.94
C GLN A 120 28.66 12.79 5.10
N LEU A 121 28.15 12.59 3.88
CA LEU A 121 28.69 11.59 2.97
C LEU A 121 30.01 12.07 2.37
N LYS A 122 30.99 11.16 2.29
CA LYS A 122 32.21 11.37 1.52
C LYS A 122 31.91 11.31 0.02
N PRO A 123 32.77 11.87 -0.86
CA PRO A 123 32.55 11.86 -2.31
C PRO A 123 32.28 10.48 -2.89
N LYS A 124 33.04 9.45 -2.47
CA LYS A 124 32.86 8.07 -2.96
C LYS A 124 31.54 7.45 -2.52
N GLU A 125 31.07 7.75 -1.31
CA GLU A 125 29.80 7.22 -0.78
C GLU A 125 28.62 7.86 -1.50
N ALA A 126 28.66 9.18 -1.70
CA ALA A 126 27.66 9.90 -2.48
C ALA A 126 27.56 9.34 -3.91
N GLN A 127 28.71 9.11 -4.56
CA GLN A 127 28.73 8.53 -5.90
C GLN A 127 28.20 7.09 -5.94
N SER A 128 28.49 6.29 -4.92
CA SER A 128 27.95 4.93 -4.82
C SER A 128 26.42 4.92 -4.74
N ILE A 129 25.82 5.83 -3.96
CA ILE A 129 24.37 5.94 -3.83
C ILE A 129 23.73 6.44 -5.14
N ILE A 130 24.40 7.32 -5.88
CA ILE A 130 23.96 7.69 -7.25
C ILE A 130 23.91 6.46 -8.15
N ILE A 131 24.94 5.61 -8.11
CA ILE A 131 24.99 4.37 -8.91
C ILE A 131 23.86 3.41 -8.51
N ASP A 132 23.53 3.29 -7.22
CA ASP A 132 22.41 2.46 -6.74
C ASP A 132 21.05 2.87 -7.37
N GLY A 133 20.89 4.14 -7.71
CA GLY A 133 19.70 4.68 -8.38
C GLY A 133 19.59 4.35 -9.87
N ARG A 134 20.67 3.92 -10.53
CA ARG A 134 20.71 3.68 -11.98
C ARG A 134 20.10 2.34 -12.40
N GLY A 135 19.97 2.17 -13.71
CA GLY A 135 19.70 0.87 -14.34
C GLY A 135 18.23 0.44 -14.38
N TRP A 136 17.30 1.40 -14.26
CA TRP A 136 15.87 1.13 -14.39
C TRP A 136 15.15 2.27 -15.10
N SER A 137 14.26 1.92 -16.02
CA SER A 137 13.22 2.81 -16.52
C SER A 137 11.94 2.01 -16.75
N ASN A 138 10.81 2.72 -16.89
CA ASN A 138 9.54 2.05 -17.19
C ASN A 138 9.60 1.18 -18.46
N ASN A 139 10.40 1.59 -19.44
CA ASN A 139 10.57 0.92 -20.73
C ASN A 139 11.73 -0.09 -20.75
N ASN A 140 12.63 -0.05 -19.77
CA ASN A 140 13.74 -0.98 -19.65
C ASN A 140 14.03 -1.30 -18.17
N ARG A 141 13.29 -2.28 -17.64
CA ARG A 141 13.31 -2.63 -16.22
C ARG A 141 14.40 -3.64 -15.84
N ASN A 142 14.92 -4.38 -16.82
CA ASN A 142 15.70 -5.60 -16.55
C ASN A 142 17.14 -5.55 -17.07
N ALA A 143 17.43 -4.82 -18.16
CA ALA A 143 18.68 -5.00 -18.91
C ALA A 143 19.94 -4.78 -18.06
N ALA A 144 19.96 -3.76 -17.21
CA ALA A 144 21.14 -3.44 -16.39
C ALA A 144 21.51 -4.57 -15.42
N TYR A 145 20.51 -5.13 -14.71
CA TYR A 145 20.76 -6.20 -13.74
C TYR A 145 20.94 -7.57 -14.41
N ASP A 146 20.33 -7.79 -15.57
CA ASP A 146 20.51 -9.03 -16.33
C ASP A 146 21.93 -9.14 -16.94
N GLN A 147 22.68 -8.05 -17.04
CA GLN A 147 24.10 -8.04 -17.45
C GLN A 147 25.08 -8.34 -16.31
N LEU A 148 24.65 -8.24 -15.05
CA LEU A 148 25.53 -8.49 -13.90
C LEU A 148 25.85 -9.99 -13.76
N SER A 149 27.07 -10.29 -13.32
CA SER A 149 27.46 -11.66 -12.96
C SER A 149 26.64 -12.19 -11.79
N VAL A 150 26.56 -13.51 -11.63
CA VAL A 150 25.83 -14.13 -10.51
C VAL A 150 26.40 -13.68 -9.16
N ASP A 151 27.73 -13.61 -9.03
CA ASP A 151 28.38 -13.15 -7.80
C ASP A 151 28.05 -11.69 -7.48
N HIS A 152 28.01 -10.84 -8.51
CA HIS A 152 27.62 -9.45 -8.33
C HIS A 152 26.14 -9.33 -7.95
N LEU A 153 25.25 -10.16 -8.50
CA LEU A 153 23.85 -10.22 -8.05
C LEU A 153 23.75 -10.60 -6.57
N PHE A 154 24.53 -11.58 -6.10
CA PHE A 154 24.58 -11.94 -4.68
C PHE A 154 25.12 -10.80 -3.80
N GLN A 155 26.13 -10.06 -4.26
CA GLN A 155 26.59 -8.85 -3.58
C GLN A 155 25.48 -7.78 -3.50
N GLN A 156 24.70 -7.59 -4.57
CA GLN A 156 23.61 -6.61 -4.58
C GLN A 156 22.45 -7.00 -3.65
N LEU A 157 22.27 -8.30 -3.36
CA LEU A 157 21.31 -8.76 -2.34
C LEU A 157 21.68 -8.28 -0.92
N THR A 158 22.91 -7.84 -0.67
CA THR A 158 23.32 -7.30 0.63
C THR A 158 23.26 -5.77 0.69
N SER A 159 22.82 -5.10 -0.38
CA SER A 159 22.74 -3.64 -0.45
C SER A 159 21.83 -3.07 0.63
N TRP A 160 22.12 -1.86 1.12
CA TRP A 160 21.24 -1.10 2.01
C TRP A 160 19.90 -0.77 1.33
N SER A 161 19.90 -0.61 0.01
CA SER A 161 18.74 -0.20 -0.77
C SER A 161 17.80 -1.37 -1.03
N PRO A 162 16.52 -1.31 -0.59
CA PRO A 162 15.54 -2.36 -0.88
C PRO A 162 15.28 -2.53 -2.38
N VAL A 163 15.40 -1.45 -3.16
CA VAL A 163 15.20 -1.46 -4.62
C VAL A 163 16.32 -2.24 -5.31
N VAL A 164 17.57 -2.02 -4.91
CA VAL A 164 18.72 -2.77 -5.43
C VAL A 164 18.59 -4.27 -5.12
N ARG A 165 18.24 -4.61 -3.87
CA ARG A 165 17.98 -6.00 -3.47
C ARG A 165 16.86 -6.64 -4.29
N GLU A 166 15.76 -5.93 -4.51
CA GLU A 166 14.64 -6.42 -5.29
C GLU A 166 15.02 -6.68 -6.76
N ARG A 167 15.73 -5.75 -7.40
CA ARG A 167 16.19 -5.90 -8.79
C ARG A 167 17.16 -7.07 -8.93
N ALA A 168 18.12 -7.19 -8.01
CA ALA A 168 19.05 -8.30 -7.98
C ALA A 168 18.34 -9.64 -7.78
N ALA A 169 17.38 -9.71 -6.85
CA ALA A 169 16.53 -10.88 -6.64
C ALA A 169 15.74 -11.28 -7.89
N MET A 170 15.15 -10.32 -8.58
CA MET A 170 14.40 -10.55 -9.82
C MET A 170 15.31 -11.05 -10.95
N ALA A 171 16.49 -10.45 -11.15
CA ALA A 171 17.45 -10.88 -12.15
C ALA A 171 18.00 -12.29 -11.85
N LEU A 172 18.35 -12.57 -10.59
CA LEU A 172 18.80 -13.89 -10.15
C LEU A 172 17.74 -14.98 -10.41
N ALA A 173 16.46 -14.69 -10.15
CA ALA A 173 15.37 -15.65 -10.37
C ALA A 173 15.07 -15.93 -11.86
N ARG A 174 15.37 -14.97 -12.75
CA ARG A 174 15.23 -15.15 -14.20
C ARG A 174 16.44 -15.81 -14.86
N ARG A 175 17.60 -15.86 -14.18
CA ARG A 175 18.84 -16.36 -14.75
C ARG A 175 18.70 -17.84 -15.14
N LYS A 176 19.09 -18.15 -16.38
CA LYS A 176 19.15 -19.51 -16.92
C LYS A 176 20.58 -20.03 -16.91
N GLY A 177 20.75 -21.35 -16.95
CA GLY A 177 22.07 -21.99 -17.07
C GLY A 177 22.93 -21.92 -15.81
N ILE A 178 22.35 -21.57 -14.66
CA ILE A 178 23.05 -21.55 -13.37
C ILE A 178 22.56 -22.70 -12.48
N ASN A 179 23.42 -23.16 -11.57
CA ASN A 179 23.01 -24.02 -10.47
C ASN A 179 21.94 -23.30 -9.63
N SER A 180 21.04 -24.07 -9.01
CA SER A 180 19.99 -23.52 -8.16
C SER A 180 20.58 -22.57 -7.11
N PRO A 181 20.16 -21.30 -7.04
CA PRO A 181 20.69 -20.36 -6.04
C PRO A 181 20.12 -20.63 -4.63
N VAL A 182 19.13 -21.51 -4.49
CA VAL A 182 18.40 -21.76 -3.24
C VAL A 182 19.33 -22.13 -2.06
N PRO A 183 20.31 -23.04 -2.18
CA PRO A 183 21.19 -23.37 -1.05
C PRO A 183 22.00 -22.18 -0.54
N ALA A 184 22.50 -21.32 -1.44
CA ALA A 184 23.22 -20.11 -1.07
C ALA A 184 22.29 -19.10 -0.38
N LEU A 185 21.08 -18.90 -0.93
CA LEU A 185 20.08 -18.02 -0.34
C LEU A 185 19.60 -18.50 1.04
N VAL A 186 19.47 -19.81 1.26
CA VAL A 186 19.15 -20.38 2.58
C VAL A 186 20.26 -20.06 3.59
N LYS A 187 21.54 -20.19 3.22
CA LYS A 187 22.66 -19.79 4.08
C LYS A 187 22.62 -18.29 4.40
N MET A 188 22.25 -17.46 3.42
CA MET A 188 22.14 -16.01 3.63
C MET A 188 21.06 -15.60 4.65
N LEU A 189 20.02 -16.42 4.85
CA LEU A 189 18.99 -16.16 5.88
C LEU A 189 19.54 -16.17 7.31
N ASP A 190 20.73 -16.75 7.54
CA ASP A 190 21.37 -16.85 8.85
C ASP A 190 22.60 -15.93 9.01
N LEU A 191 22.94 -15.10 8.01
CA LEU A 191 24.08 -14.16 8.09
C LEU A 191 23.84 -13.03 9.11
N PRO A 192 24.88 -12.50 9.78
CA PRO A 192 24.71 -11.40 10.74
C PRO A 192 24.18 -10.11 10.10
N ASN A 193 24.43 -9.90 8.80
CA ASN A 193 23.92 -8.74 8.08
C ASN A 193 22.42 -8.88 7.78
N ILE A 194 21.60 -8.04 8.43
CA ILE A 194 20.15 -8.03 8.24
C ILE A 194 19.72 -7.71 6.79
N GLN A 195 20.47 -6.86 6.07
CA GLN A 195 20.16 -6.54 4.68
C GLN A 195 20.35 -7.75 3.77
N ALA A 196 21.35 -8.58 4.05
CA ALA A 196 21.57 -9.84 3.34
C ALA A 196 20.40 -10.82 3.55
N ARG A 197 19.84 -10.88 4.78
CA ARG A 197 18.64 -11.69 5.06
C ARG A 197 17.42 -11.18 4.30
N TYR A 198 17.21 -9.86 4.26
CA TYR A 198 16.14 -9.26 3.44
C TYR A 198 16.31 -9.60 1.96
N GLY A 199 17.52 -9.47 1.43
CA GLY A 199 17.83 -9.84 0.04
C GLY A 199 17.55 -11.31 -0.24
N ALA A 200 17.95 -12.20 0.68
CA ALA A 200 17.66 -13.62 0.58
C ALA A 200 16.15 -13.90 0.53
N CYS A 201 15.36 -13.29 1.43
CA CYS A 201 13.90 -13.38 1.38
C CYS A 201 13.31 -12.90 0.05
N ARG A 202 13.79 -11.75 -0.47
CA ARG A 202 13.33 -11.22 -1.77
C ARG A 202 13.64 -12.20 -2.91
N ALA A 203 14.85 -12.74 -2.98
CA ALA A 203 15.26 -13.69 -4.01
C ALA A 203 14.47 -15.00 -3.92
N LEU A 204 14.33 -15.57 -2.72
CA LEU A 204 13.53 -16.78 -2.49
C LEU A 204 12.05 -16.57 -2.88
N ALA A 205 11.48 -15.38 -2.61
CA ALA A 205 10.11 -15.08 -3.00
C ALA A 205 9.94 -15.05 -4.54
N GLN A 206 10.92 -14.54 -5.28
CA GLN A 206 10.89 -14.55 -6.75
C GLN A 206 11.02 -15.97 -7.34
N LEU A 207 11.69 -16.88 -6.63
CA LEU A 207 11.83 -18.29 -7.03
C LEU A 207 10.55 -19.12 -6.77
N ARG A 208 9.62 -18.60 -5.96
CA ARG A 208 8.32 -19.24 -5.65
C ARG A 208 8.50 -20.68 -5.17
N GLY A 209 7.72 -21.64 -5.70
CA GLY A 209 7.77 -23.04 -5.29
C GLY A 209 9.17 -23.69 -5.38
N LYS A 210 10.09 -23.18 -6.22
CA LYS A 210 11.48 -23.67 -6.26
C LYS A 210 12.24 -23.42 -4.95
N ALA A 211 11.79 -22.45 -4.15
CA ALA A 211 12.35 -22.14 -2.83
C ALA A 211 11.76 -22.98 -1.69
N ALA A 212 10.97 -24.03 -1.98
CA ALA A 212 10.44 -24.95 -0.94
C ALA A 212 11.49 -25.46 0.07
N PRO A 213 12.76 -25.75 -0.30
CA PRO A 213 13.78 -26.13 0.68
C PRO A 213 14.07 -25.08 1.75
N ALA A 214 13.69 -23.81 1.55
CA ALA A 214 13.91 -22.73 2.51
C ALA A 214 12.84 -22.64 3.60
N VAL A 215 11.74 -23.40 3.53
CA VAL A 215 10.57 -23.25 4.42
C VAL A 215 10.94 -23.36 5.89
N ALA A 216 11.75 -24.34 6.29
CA ALA A 216 12.14 -24.52 7.69
C ALA A 216 12.95 -23.32 8.23
N THR A 217 13.93 -22.83 7.46
CA THR A 217 14.73 -21.67 7.84
C THR A 217 13.89 -20.38 7.87
N LEU A 218 12.95 -20.22 6.94
CA LEU A 218 12.02 -19.09 6.94
C LEU A 218 11.08 -19.14 8.15
N GLN A 219 10.60 -20.32 8.55
CA GLN A 219 9.77 -20.51 9.73
C GLN A 219 10.52 -20.11 11.01
N LYS A 220 11.82 -20.40 11.12
CA LYS A 220 12.68 -19.87 12.21
C LYS A 220 12.71 -18.34 12.21
N ASN A 221 12.83 -17.72 11.04
CA ASN A 221 12.89 -16.27 10.90
C ASN A 221 11.55 -15.55 11.19
N LEU A 222 10.42 -16.27 11.26
CA LEU A 222 9.15 -15.72 11.79
C LEU A 222 9.22 -15.35 13.28
N LYS A 223 10.27 -15.76 13.98
CA LYS A 223 10.51 -15.46 15.40
C LYS A 223 11.64 -14.44 15.61
N HIS A 224 12.13 -13.81 14.53
CA HIS A 224 13.22 -12.83 14.62
C HIS A 224 12.79 -11.55 15.36
N ASP A 225 13.69 -10.90 16.09
CA ASP A 225 13.37 -9.69 16.87
C ASP A 225 12.99 -8.50 15.98
N ASP A 226 13.70 -8.34 14.85
CA ASP A 226 13.36 -7.36 13.83
C ASP A 226 12.03 -7.68 13.13
N LEU A 227 11.11 -6.70 13.16
CA LEU A 227 9.77 -6.79 12.57
C LEU A 227 9.80 -7.00 11.05
N TRP A 228 10.67 -6.31 10.33
CA TRP A 228 10.75 -6.40 8.87
C TRP A 228 11.30 -7.75 8.42
N MET A 229 12.14 -8.39 9.22
CA MET A 229 12.59 -9.76 8.96
C MET A 229 11.44 -10.75 9.05
N ARG A 230 10.59 -10.63 10.09
CA ARG A 230 9.38 -11.47 10.22
C ARG A 230 8.42 -11.24 9.04
N VAL A 231 8.21 -9.99 8.64
CA VAL A 231 7.39 -9.64 7.48
C VAL A 231 7.95 -10.23 6.18
N HIS A 232 9.25 -10.08 5.93
CA HIS A 232 9.90 -10.63 4.75
C HIS A 232 9.82 -12.16 4.71
N ALA A 233 10.07 -12.84 5.83
CA ALA A 233 9.91 -14.29 5.93
C ALA A 233 8.48 -14.74 5.63
N ALA A 234 7.47 -14.08 6.20
CA ALA A 234 6.06 -14.36 5.95
C ALA A 234 5.66 -14.17 4.47
N GLN A 235 6.13 -13.09 3.84
CA GLN A 235 5.90 -12.84 2.41
C GLN A 235 6.56 -13.90 1.52
N THR A 236 7.79 -14.30 1.84
CA THR A 236 8.49 -15.37 1.11
C THR A 236 7.78 -16.70 1.24
N ILE A 237 7.34 -17.06 2.45
CA ILE A 237 6.52 -18.25 2.72
C ILE A 237 5.25 -18.23 1.87
N ALA A 238 4.53 -17.10 1.83
CA ALA A 238 3.33 -16.97 1.00
C ALA A 238 3.64 -17.11 -0.49
N ALA A 239 4.77 -16.58 -0.97
CA ALA A 239 5.20 -16.69 -2.36
C ALA A 239 5.63 -18.12 -2.75
N ILE A 240 6.16 -18.92 -1.82
CA ILE A 240 6.46 -20.35 -2.03
C ILE A 240 5.16 -21.13 -2.30
N GLY A 241 4.07 -20.79 -1.60
CA GLY A 241 2.74 -21.36 -1.82
C GLY A 241 2.55 -22.70 -1.13
N GLN A 242 1.97 -23.69 -1.84
CA GLN A 242 1.52 -24.96 -1.26
C GLN A 242 2.56 -25.69 -0.39
N PRO A 243 3.87 -25.76 -0.77
CA PRO A 243 4.88 -26.42 0.06
C PRO A 243 5.08 -25.78 1.45
N ALA A 244 4.66 -24.54 1.64
CA ALA A 244 4.82 -23.80 2.88
C ALA A 244 3.53 -23.76 3.74
N MET A 245 2.47 -24.49 3.37
CA MET A 245 1.20 -24.47 4.13
C MET A 245 1.32 -24.96 5.57
N SER A 246 2.35 -25.74 5.90
CA SER A 246 2.65 -26.17 7.28
C SER A 246 2.94 -24.99 8.22
N THR A 247 3.32 -23.82 7.71
CA THR A 247 3.57 -22.62 8.54
C THR A 247 2.33 -21.77 8.77
N LEU A 248 1.20 -22.11 8.14
CA LEU A 248 -0.03 -21.30 8.19
C LEU A 248 -0.52 -21.06 9.63
N PRO A 249 -0.54 -22.05 10.56
CA PRO A 249 -0.98 -21.80 11.93
C PRO A 249 -0.11 -20.74 12.64
N ALA A 250 1.20 -20.76 12.42
CA ALA A 250 2.10 -19.76 13.01
C ALA A 250 1.79 -18.35 12.47
N LEU A 251 1.56 -18.22 11.16
CA LEU A 251 1.22 -16.94 10.54
C LEU A 251 -0.14 -16.40 10.98
N LEU A 252 -1.17 -17.26 11.08
CA LEU A 252 -2.48 -16.85 11.62
C LEU A 252 -2.37 -16.40 13.08
N THR A 253 -1.55 -17.09 13.88
CA THR A 253 -1.28 -16.68 15.27
C THR A 253 -0.62 -15.30 15.33
N MET A 254 0.35 -15.03 14.45
CA MET A 254 0.99 -13.71 14.35
C MET A 254 -0.02 -12.63 13.96
N VAL A 255 -0.92 -12.89 12.99
CA VAL A 255 -1.99 -11.96 12.63
C VAL A 255 -2.94 -11.72 13.80
N ALA A 256 -3.28 -12.75 14.57
CA ALA A 256 -4.20 -12.63 15.70
C ALA A 256 -3.68 -11.71 16.83
N LYS A 257 -2.37 -11.45 16.92
CA LYS A 257 -1.78 -10.56 17.94
C LYS A 257 -2.27 -9.12 17.84
N GLY A 258 -2.48 -8.60 16.62
CA GLY A 258 -2.90 -7.21 16.42
C GLY A 258 -1.85 -6.18 16.85
N ALA A 259 -2.31 -5.03 17.34
CA ALA A 259 -1.46 -3.94 17.79
C ALA A 259 -0.78 -4.29 19.13
N THR A 260 0.46 -3.84 19.30
CA THR A 260 1.24 -3.98 20.54
C THR A 260 1.77 -2.61 20.97
N LYS A 261 2.39 -2.52 22.14
CA LYS A 261 2.99 -1.25 22.60
C LYS A 261 4.14 -0.81 21.67
N GLU A 262 4.90 -1.77 21.15
CA GLU A 262 6.05 -1.57 20.28
C GLU A 262 5.64 -1.41 18.80
N ASP A 263 4.49 -1.95 18.40
CA ASP A 263 3.86 -1.80 17.10
C ASP A 263 2.39 -1.37 17.24
N PRO A 264 2.13 -0.11 17.64
CA PRO A 264 0.77 0.36 17.96
C PRO A 264 -0.15 0.42 16.74
N ARG A 265 0.42 0.42 15.53
CA ARG A 265 -0.35 0.42 14.27
C ARG A 265 -0.49 -0.97 13.66
N ALA A 266 -0.03 -2.00 14.35
CA ALA A 266 -0.03 -3.38 13.88
C ALA A 266 0.54 -3.51 12.45
N MET A 267 1.67 -2.85 12.19
CA MET A 267 2.38 -2.88 10.92
C MET A 267 2.78 -4.29 10.52
N GLU A 268 3.20 -5.14 11.47
CA GLU A 268 3.45 -6.55 11.20
C GLU A 268 2.18 -7.25 10.69
N GLN A 269 1.08 -7.14 11.44
CA GLN A 269 -0.22 -7.70 11.07
C GLN A 269 -0.68 -7.19 9.70
N ARG A 270 -0.46 -5.91 9.39
CA ARG A 270 -0.83 -5.29 8.12
C ARG A 270 -0.21 -6.04 6.94
N TYR A 271 1.10 -6.27 6.96
CA TYR A 271 1.78 -6.95 5.86
C TYR A 271 1.50 -8.45 5.83
N LEU A 272 1.35 -9.10 6.99
CA LEU A 272 0.93 -10.50 7.06
C LEU A 272 -0.49 -10.68 6.52
N SER A 273 -1.37 -9.69 6.69
CA SER A 273 -2.72 -9.69 6.10
C SER A 273 -2.66 -9.80 4.57
N PHE A 274 -1.70 -9.13 3.93
CA PHE A 274 -1.49 -9.26 2.48
C PHE A 274 -0.97 -10.66 2.09
N ALA A 275 -0.03 -11.19 2.87
CA ALA A 275 0.57 -12.50 2.60
C ALA A 275 -0.47 -13.64 2.72
N LEU A 276 -1.40 -13.55 3.68
CA LEU A 276 -2.39 -14.59 3.91
C LEU A 276 -3.69 -14.38 3.13
N PHE A 277 -4.26 -13.16 3.17
CA PHE A 277 -5.66 -12.92 2.80
C PHE A 277 -5.83 -12.17 1.49
N ASN A 278 -4.79 -11.65 0.84
CA ASN A 278 -4.98 -10.95 -0.43
C ASN A 278 -5.64 -11.88 -1.47
N ALA A 279 -6.79 -11.46 -2.01
CA ALA A 279 -7.54 -12.24 -3.01
C ALA A 279 -6.70 -12.62 -4.24
N ARG A 280 -5.69 -11.80 -4.57
CA ARG A 280 -4.73 -12.06 -5.65
C ARG A 280 -3.40 -12.54 -5.07
N GLY A 281 -3.32 -13.85 -4.79
CA GLY A 281 -2.06 -14.52 -4.48
C GLY A 281 -1.70 -14.68 -3.00
N GLY A 282 -2.60 -14.33 -2.06
CA GLY A 282 -2.43 -14.70 -0.66
C GLY A 282 -2.55 -16.22 -0.45
N MET A 283 -1.96 -16.74 0.63
CA MET A 283 -1.98 -18.20 0.93
C MET A 283 -3.40 -18.78 0.96
N LEU A 284 -4.36 -18.03 1.50
CA LEU A 284 -5.77 -18.44 1.66
C LEU A 284 -6.66 -17.99 0.49
N SER A 285 -6.07 -17.43 -0.57
CA SER A 285 -6.83 -16.88 -1.70
C SER A 285 -7.61 -17.94 -2.48
N ARG A 286 -7.14 -19.19 -2.52
CA ARG A 286 -7.71 -20.28 -3.31
C ARG A 286 -8.63 -21.21 -2.53
N SER A 287 -8.22 -21.64 -1.34
CA SER A 287 -8.96 -22.62 -0.54
C SER A 287 -8.73 -22.40 0.95
N LEU A 288 -9.70 -22.82 1.76
CA LEU A 288 -9.60 -22.88 3.22
C LEU A 288 -9.61 -24.33 3.75
N ASN A 289 -9.40 -25.33 2.88
CA ASN A 289 -9.39 -26.73 3.28
C ASN A 289 -8.21 -27.01 4.24
N GLY A 290 -8.49 -27.70 5.33
CA GLY A 290 -7.48 -28.03 6.36
C GLY A 290 -7.04 -26.83 7.21
N VAL A 291 -7.69 -25.68 7.08
CA VAL A 291 -7.41 -24.50 7.91
C VAL A 291 -8.16 -24.61 9.23
N ASP A 292 -7.45 -24.49 10.34
CA ASP A 292 -8.03 -24.35 11.68
C ASP A 292 -8.99 -23.15 11.72
N ARG A 293 -10.28 -23.43 11.90
CA ARG A 293 -11.34 -22.42 11.90
C ARG A 293 -11.26 -21.48 13.08
N GLU A 294 -10.95 -21.97 14.27
CA GLU A 294 -10.85 -21.12 15.46
C GLU A 294 -9.72 -20.11 15.31
N LEU A 295 -8.58 -20.58 14.83
CA LEU A 295 -7.42 -19.73 14.62
C LEU A 295 -7.64 -18.74 13.47
N LEU A 296 -8.28 -19.18 12.39
CA LEU A 296 -8.72 -18.31 11.30
C LEU A 296 -9.63 -17.20 11.83
N TYR A 297 -10.64 -17.53 12.64
CA TYR A 297 -11.54 -16.53 13.21
C TYR A 297 -10.80 -15.54 14.10
N LYS A 298 -9.91 -15.99 14.98
CA LYS A 298 -9.08 -15.10 15.82
C LYS A 298 -8.27 -14.11 14.95
N ALA A 299 -7.64 -14.61 13.89
CA ALA A 299 -6.88 -13.77 12.95
C ALA A 299 -7.77 -12.76 12.21
N VAL A 300 -8.93 -13.20 11.68
CA VAL A 300 -9.87 -12.32 10.96
C VAL A 300 -10.43 -11.24 11.89
N LYS A 301 -10.86 -11.59 13.11
CA LYS A 301 -11.37 -10.62 14.10
C LYS A 301 -10.34 -9.55 14.43
N ALA A 302 -9.08 -9.95 14.63
CA ALA A 302 -8.00 -9.02 14.89
C ALA A 302 -7.69 -8.15 13.65
N GLY A 303 -7.65 -8.75 12.46
CA GLY A 303 -7.33 -8.07 11.22
C GLY A 303 -8.38 -7.06 10.76
N LEU A 304 -9.66 -7.34 11.02
CA LEU A 304 -10.76 -6.40 10.76
C LEU A 304 -10.69 -5.13 11.63
N LYS A 305 -9.90 -5.13 12.70
CA LYS A 305 -9.61 -3.94 13.55
C LYS A 305 -8.39 -3.15 13.07
N ASN A 306 -7.64 -3.63 12.08
CA ASN A 306 -6.42 -2.96 11.63
C ASN A 306 -6.74 -1.56 11.08
N GLU A 307 -5.89 -0.58 11.36
CA GLU A 307 -6.13 0.80 10.96
C GLU A 307 -5.97 1.08 9.46
N ASP A 308 -5.34 0.17 8.70
CA ASP A 308 -5.10 0.33 7.27
C ASP A 308 -6.21 -0.29 6.42
N GLY A 309 -6.83 0.55 5.58
CA GLY A 309 -7.92 0.14 4.70
C GLY A 309 -7.56 -1.00 3.74
N ARG A 310 -6.31 -1.07 3.26
CA ARG A 310 -5.88 -2.15 2.35
C ARG A 310 -5.75 -3.48 3.10
N ALA A 311 -5.20 -3.46 4.32
CA ALA A 311 -5.12 -4.67 5.15
C ALA A 311 -6.51 -5.20 5.48
N ARG A 312 -7.41 -4.34 5.96
CA ARG A 312 -8.81 -4.70 6.19
C ARG A 312 -9.48 -5.23 4.93
N GLY A 313 -9.28 -4.57 3.78
CA GLY A 313 -9.82 -4.99 2.48
C GLY A 313 -9.39 -6.39 2.06
N SER A 314 -8.21 -6.87 2.48
CA SER A 314 -7.74 -8.23 2.17
C SER A 314 -8.64 -9.30 2.76
N TYR A 315 -9.28 -9.04 3.90
CA TYR A 315 -10.20 -9.98 4.55
C TYR A 315 -11.54 -10.16 3.81
N SER A 316 -11.82 -9.39 2.76
CA SER A 316 -12.97 -9.67 1.89
C SER A 316 -12.85 -11.04 1.19
N SER A 317 -11.63 -11.56 1.01
CA SER A 317 -11.38 -12.80 0.27
C SER A 317 -11.91 -14.07 0.96
N ILE A 318 -12.16 -14.04 2.27
CA ILE A 318 -12.74 -15.15 3.02
C ILE A 318 -14.27 -15.16 3.00
N TYR A 319 -14.92 -14.00 2.80
CA TYR A 319 -16.39 -13.89 2.79
C TYR A 319 -17.04 -14.77 1.72
N THR A 320 -16.36 -14.94 0.58
CA THR A 320 -16.86 -15.79 -0.52
C THR A 320 -16.58 -17.28 -0.33
N LYS A 321 -15.79 -17.67 0.69
CA LYS A 321 -15.32 -19.04 0.93
C LYS A 321 -15.96 -19.72 2.12
N LEU A 322 -16.67 -18.98 2.96
CA LEU A 322 -17.36 -19.49 4.13
C LEU A 322 -18.86 -19.50 3.88
N SER A 323 -19.54 -20.53 4.36
CA SER A 323 -20.99 -20.54 4.46
C SER A 323 -21.47 -19.52 5.49
N LEU A 324 -22.76 -19.17 5.46
CA LEU A 324 -23.35 -18.29 6.47
C LEU A 324 -23.16 -18.83 7.89
N GLU A 325 -23.32 -20.15 8.08
CA GLU A 325 -23.11 -20.81 9.37
C GLU A 325 -21.68 -20.64 9.87
N GLU A 326 -20.69 -20.83 8.99
CA GLU A 326 -19.27 -20.60 9.33
C GLU A 326 -18.92 -19.12 9.54
N LEU A 327 -19.72 -18.19 9.02
CA LEU A 327 -19.50 -16.74 9.21
C LEU A 327 -20.05 -16.24 10.54
N LYS A 328 -21.02 -16.93 11.16
CA LYS A 328 -21.67 -16.50 12.41
C LYS A 328 -20.68 -16.03 13.48
N PRO A 329 -19.58 -16.76 13.78
CA PRO A 329 -18.65 -16.36 14.85
C PRO A 329 -17.96 -15.02 14.61
N ILE A 330 -17.90 -14.52 13.38
CA ILE A 330 -17.25 -13.27 12.98
C ILE A 330 -18.21 -12.22 12.44
N LEU A 331 -19.51 -12.50 12.30
CA LEU A 331 -20.51 -11.53 11.83
C LEU A 331 -20.51 -10.21 12.62
N PRO A 332 -20.35 -10.18 13.96
CA PRO A 332 -20.28 -8.93 14.71
C PRO A 332 -19.05 -8.08 14.33
N ASP A 333 -17.91 -8.71 14.06
CA ASP A 333 -16.70 -8.01 13.61
C ASP A 333 -16.84 -7.50 12.16
N ILE A 334 -17.54 -8.25 11.29
CA ILE A 334 -17.88 -7.80 9.93
C ILE A 334 -18.83 -6.60 9.99
N TYR A 335 -19.87 -6.66 10.84
CA TYR A 335 -20.78 -5.55 11.10
C TYR A 335 -20.00 -4.29 11.52
N ARG A 336 -19.10 -4.42 12.52
CA ARG A 336 -18.23 -3.32 12.94
C ARG A 336 -17.38 -2.78 11.78
N ALA A 337 -16.80 -3.68 10.99
CA ALA A 337 -15.98 -3.29 9.85
C ALA A 337 -16.74 -2.58 8.71
N ILE A 338 -18.07 -2.72 8.64
CA ILE A 338 -18.92 -1.94 7.73
C ILE A 338 -19.08 -0.50 8.23
N ILE A 339 -19.35 -0.33 9.53
CA ILE A 339 -19.68 0.98 10.13
C ILE A 339 -18.46 1.85 10.40
N GLU A 340 -17.32 1.24 10.76
CA GLU A 340 -16.11 1.97 11.14
C GLU A 340 -15.14 2.08 9.95
N PRO A 341 -15.02 3.25 9.30
CA PRO A 341 -14.03 3.42 8.24
C PRO A 341 -12.61 3.28 8.79
N SER A 342 -11.70 2.79 7.96
CA SER A 342 -10.29 2.70 8.35
C SER A 342 -9.66 4.10 8.43
N PRO A 343 -9.00 4.47 9.54
CA PRO A 343 -8.43 5.82 9.71
C PRO A 343 -7.19 6.06 8.83
N SER A 344 -6.58 5.00 8.29
CA SER A 344 -5.44 5.09 7.39
C SER A 344 -5.62 4.20 6.17
N GLY A 345 -4.78 4.39 5.15
CA GLY A 345 -4.98 3.70 3.88
C GLY A 345 -6.33 4.06 3.25
N ILE A 346 -6.79 5.31 3.45
CA ILE A 346 -8.11 5.81 3.05
C ILE A 346 -8.41 5.57 1.57
N MET A 347 -7.37 5.41 0.74
CA MET A 347 -7.49 5.00 -0.65
C MET A 347 -8.35 3.73 -0.82
N PHE A 348 -8.22 2.79 0.11
CA PHE A 348 -8.81 1.45 0.07
C PHE A 348 -9.86 1.19 1.16
N ALA A 349 -10.21 2.21 1.96
CA ALA A 349 -11.10 2.05 3.12
C ALA A 349 -12.50 1.53 2.73
N ASP A 350 -12.96 1.79 1.51
CA ASP A 350 -14.25 1.33 1.01
C ASP A 350 -14.31 -0.19 0.80
N GLN A 351 -13.18 -0.85 0.47
CA GLN A 351 -13.17 -2.24 0.03
C GLN A 351 -13.83 -3.21 1.03
N ILE A 352 -13.49 -3.07 2.31
CA ILE A 352 -14.05 -3.95 3.34
C ILE A 352 -15.51 -3.61 3.67
N GLN A 353 -15.87 -2.33 3.59
CA GLN A 353 -17.23 -1.87 3.84
C GLN A 353 -18.17 -2.38 2.75
N THR A 354 -17.80 -2.22 1.48
CA THR A 354 -18.58 -2.73 0.35
C THR A 354 -18.68 -4.24 0.37
N ALA A 355 -17.57 -4.95 0.66
CA ALA A 355 -17.59 -6.41 0.76
C ALA A 355 -18.52 -6.91 1.88
N GLY A 356 -18.55 -6.21 3.02
CA GLY A 356 -19.48 -6.54 4.12
C GLY A 356 -20.94 -6.28 3.75
N LEU A 357 -21.24 -5.14 3.08
CA LEU A 357 -22.58 -4.83 2.60
C LEU A 357 -23.07 -5.85 1.55
N GLU A 358 -22.20 -6.24 0.62
CA GLU A 358 -22.48 -7.28 -0.38
C GLU A 358 -22.75 -8.63 0.29
N LEU A 359 -21.97 -9.00 1.31
CA LEU A 359 -22.20 -10.21 2.08
C LEU A 359 -23.57 -10.18 2.78
N PHE A 360 -23.92 -9.07 3.42
CA PHE A 360 -25.19 -8.93 4.12
C PHE A 360 -26.37 -9.02 3.14
N ALA A 361 -26.26 -8.36 1.99
CA ALA A 361 -27.27 -8.43 0.93
C ALA A 361 -27.43 -9.84 0.36
N LYS A 362 -26.32 -10.54 0.12
CA LYS A 362 -26.30 -11.92 -0.36
C LYS A 362 -27.02 -12.87 0.60
N HIS A 363 -26.80 -12.72 1.90
CA HIS A 363 -27.38 -13.58 2.94
C HIS A 363 -28.67 -13.04 3.56
N ARG A 364 -29.22 -11.95 3.02
CA ARG A 364 -30.48 -11.33 3.49
C ARG A 364 -30.44 -10.94 4.97
N ILE A 365 -29.30 -10.45 5.42
CA ILE A 365 -29.13 -9.92 6.78
C ILE A 365 -29.87 -8.58 6.88
N SER A 366 -30.86 -8.51 7.78
CA SER A 366 -31.81 -7.40 7.88
C SER A 366 -31.13 -6.07 8.14
N GLU A 367 -30.17 -6.04 9.05
CA GLU A 367 -29.40 -4.83 9.41
C GLU A 367 -28.64 -4.24 8.22
N GLY A 368 -28.38 -5.04 7.17
CA GLY A 368 -27.74 -4.58 5.95
C GLY A 368 -28.54 -3.51 5.21
N ILE A 369 -29.86 -3.41 5.42
CA ILE A 369 -30.72 -2.40 4.79
C ILE A 369 -30.33 -0.99 5.27
N GLU A 370 -30.34 -0.75 6.59
CA GLU A 370 -29.97 0.52 7.20
C GLU A 370 -28.50 0.86 6.95
N LEU A 371 -27.62 -0.15 7.05
CA LEU A 371 -26.19 0.04 6.78
C LEU A 371 -25.92 0.48 5.33
N THR A 372 -26.59 -0.16 4.35
CA THR A 372 -26.44 0.18 2.93
C THR A 372 -26.97 1.60 2.66
N ALA A 373 -28.12 1.96 3.24
CA ALA A 373 -28.68 3.30 3.10
C ALA A 373 -27.81 4.38 3.76
N ALA A 374 -27.26 4.13 4.94
CA ALA A 374 -26.31 5.04 5.59
C ALA A 374 -25.03 5.20 4.76
N TYR A 375 -24.51 4.10 4.22
CA TYR A 375 -23.31 4.11 3.38
C TYR A 375 -23.50 4.90 2.09
N ALA A 376 -24.72 4.95 1.54
CA ALA A 376 -25.02 5.78 0.37
C ALA A 376 -24.62 7.25 0.60
N LYS A 377 -24.84 7.80 1.79
CA LYS A 377 -24.41 9.17 2.12
C LYS A 377 -22.94 9.24 2.55
N ASN A 378 -22.51 8.30 3.38
CA ASN A 378 -21.23 8.39 4.10
C ASN A 378 -20.04 7.76 3.36
N MET A 379 -20.23 7.23 2.16
CA MET A 379 -19.14 6.64 1.39
C MET A 379 -18.04 7.67 1.11
N LYS A 380 -16.81 7.17 1.01
CA LYS A 380 -15.67 7.98 0.58
C LYS A 380 -15.94 8.61 -0.80
N PRO A 381 -15.60 9.91 -1.02
CA PRO A 381 -15.89 10.61 -2.27
C PRO A 381 -15.27 10.00 -3.53
N HIS A 382 -14.04 9.47 -3.43
CA HIS A 382 -13.31 8.93 -4.59
C HIS A 382 -14.08 7.79 -5.26
N ALA A 383 -14.40 7.95 -6.55
CA ALA A 383 -15.20 7.05 -7.37
C ALA A 383 -16.62 6.77 -6.83
N SER A 384 -17.16 7.65 -5.97
CA SER A 384 -18.49 7.49 -5.35
C SER A 384 -19.64 7.48 -6.37
N GLU A 385 -19.47 8.16 -7.51
CA GLU A 385 -20.41 8.22 -8.63
C GLU A 385 -20.60 6.86 -9.33
N HIS A 386 -19.59 6.01 -9.26
CA HIS A 386 -19.68 4.62 -9.69
C HIS A 386 -20.18 3.73 -8.56
N ARG A 387 -19.65 3.91 -7.35
CA ARG A 387 -19.99 3.09 -6.17
C ARG A 387 -21.47 3.18 -5.79
N ILE A 388 -22.10 4.35 -5.93
CA ILE A 388 -23.53 4.52 -5.60
C ILE A 388 -24.43 3.54 -6.35
N LYS A 389 -24.08 3.17 -7.58
CA LYS A 389 -24.86 2.24 -8.42
C LYS A 389 -24.87 0.86 -7.78
N THR A 390 -23.70 0.38 -7.34
CA THR A 390 -23.59 -0.88 -6.59
C THR A 390 -24.41 -0.83 -5.30
N VAL A 391 -24.26 0.24 -4.50
CA VAL A 391 -25.00 0.42 -3.24
C VAL A 391 -26.51 0.37 -3.47
N MET A 392 -27.00 1.02 -4.53
CA MET A 392 -28.42 1.00 -4.89
C MET A 392 -28.89 -0.38 -5.38
N THR A 393 -28.06 -1.12 -6.11
CA THR A 393 -28.36 -2.52 -6.45
C THR A 393 -28.51 -3.39 -5.21
N LEU A 394 -27.68 -3.20 -4.19
CA LEU A 394 -27.81 -3.90 -2.91
C LEU A 394 -29.15 -3.56 -2.22
N MET A 395 -29.53 -2.28 -2.18
CA MET A 395 -30.82 -1.85 -1.63
C MET A 395 -32.00 -2.53 -2.33
N LYS A 396 -32.01 -2.58 -3.67
CA LYS A 396 -33.09 -3.24 -4.43
C LYS A 396 -33.21 -4.72 -4.11
N SER A 397 -32.10 -5.37 -3.77
CA SER A 397 -32.07 -6.81 -3.54
C SER A 397 -32.91 -7.25 -2.31
N TYR A 398 -33.15 -6.37 -1.34
CA TYR A 398 -34.01 -6.64 -0.19
C TYR A 398 -35.52 -6.43 -0.46
N GLY A 399 -35.89 -5.98 -1.66
CA GLY A 399 -37.28 -5.79 -2.07
C GLY A 399 -38.04 -4.78 -1.22
N ALA A 400 -39.28 -5.11 -0.86
CA ALA A 400 -40.18 -4.24 -0.08
C ALA A 400 -39.61 -3.88 1.30
N HIS A 401 -38.71 -4.69 1.86
CA HIS A 401 -38.09 -4.37 3.15
C HIS A 401 -37.24 -3.09 3.11
N SER A 402 -36.69 -2.73 1.95
CA SER A 402 -35.92 -1.50 1.79
C SER A 402 -36.74 -0.22 1.93
N GLN A 403 -38.07 -0.31 1.89
CA GLN A 403 -38.96 0.85 2.06
C GLN A 403 -38.72 1.55 3.41
N ARG A 404 -38.37 0.79 4.45
CA ARG A 404 -38.11 1.34 5.79
C ARG A 404 -36.89 2.26 5.85
N ALA A 405 -35.97 2.17 4.90
CA ALA A 405 -34.78 3.01 4.82
C ALA A 405 -34.91 4.18 3.84
N ILE A 406 -36.09 4.39 3.22
CA ILE A 406 -36.35 5.52 2.32
C ILE A 406 -36.00 6.87 2.96
N PRO A 407 -36.34 7.17 4.24
CA PRO A 407 -35.96 8.45 4.84
C PRO A 407 -34.44 8.71 4.86
N MET A 408 -33.63 7.66 5.01
CA MET A 408 -32.18 7.76 4.96
C MET A 408 -31.68 8.03 3.53
N LEU A 409 -32.30 7.39 2.54
CA LEU A 409 -32.01 7.64 1.12
C LEU A 409 -32.42 9.04 0.67
N GLU A 410 -33.55 9.55 1.18
CA GLU A 410 -33.98 10.94 0.97
C GLU A 410 -32.98 11.93 1.59
N ASN A 411 -32.43 11.62 2.78
CA ASN A 411 -31.34 12.42 3.35
C ASN A 411 -30.06 12.37 2.49
N ALA A 412 -29.76 11.24 1.85
CA ALA A 412 -28.62 11.11 0.94
C ALA A 412 -28.83 11.94 -0.34
N ILE A 413 -30.05 11.97 -0.88
CA ILE A 413 -30.43 12.84 -2.02
C ILE A 413 -30.17 14.30 -1.68
N ASP A 414 -30.73 14.78 -0.56
CA ASP A 414 -30.53 16.16 -0.10
C ASP A 414 -29.04 16.48 0.10
N TYR A 415 -28.27 15.55 0.70
CA TYR A 415 -26.84 15.73 0.85
C TYR A 415 -26.13 15.93 -0.51
N PHE A 416 -26.44 15.09 -1.50
CA PHE A 416 -25.83 15.19 -2.82
C PHE A 416 -26.27 16.44 -3.60
N ASP A 417 -27.52 16.85 -3.48
CA ASP A 417 -28.00 18.06 -4.16
C ASP A 417 -27.38 19.32 -3.56
N ASN A 418 -27.29 19.38 -2.22
CA ASN A 418 -27.16 20.64 -1.51
C ASN A 418 -25.90 20.75 -0.65
N ARG A 419 -25.43 19.65 -0.04
CA ARG A 419 -24.47 19.71 1.08
C ARG A 419 -23.11 19.08 0.82
N GLU A 420 -22.93 18.35 -0.30
CA GLU A 420 -21.67 17.68 -0.59
C GLU A 420 -20.56 18.69 -0.94
N PRO A 421 -19.50 18.81 -0.10
CA PRO A 421 -18.39 19.72 -0.34
C PRO A 421 -17.38 19.10 -1.31
N ASP A 422 -16.63 19.94 -2.01
CA ASP A 422 -15.43 19.57 -2.76
C ASP A 422 -15.58 18.38 -3.74
N PHE A 423 -16.79 18.21 -4.30
CA PHE A 423 -17.10 17.18 -5.29
C PHE A 423 -17.75 17.81 -6.53
N PRO A 424 -17.48 17.32 -7.76
CA PRO A 424 -18.07 17.88 -8.97
C PRO A 424 -19.60 17.81 -8.93
N LYS A 425 -20.28 18.97 -8.90
CA LYS A 425 -21.73 19.05 -8.71
C LYS A 425 -22.56 18.27 -9.73
N ARG A 426 -22.08 18.17 -10.98
CA ARG A 426 -22.70 17.29 -12.00
C ARG A 426 -22.75 15.83 -11.55
N LEU A 427 -21.66 15.34 -10.97
CA LEU A 427 -21.56 13.97 -10.46
C LEU A 427 -22.37 13.80 -9.17
N SER A 428 -22.44 14.81 -8.29
CA SER A 428 -23.34 14.78 -7.13
C SER A 428 -24.80 14.63 -7.56
N LYS A 429 -25.27 15.44 -8.51
CA LYS A 429 -26.63 15.34 -9.07
C LYS A 429 -26.90 13.97 -9.71
N GLN A 430 -25.90 13.39 -10.38
CA GLN A 430 -26.01 12.03 -10.92
C GLN A 430 -26.20 10.97 -9.82
N LYS A 431 -25.47 11.09 -8.70
CA LYS A 431 -25.67 10.22 -7.53
C LYS A 431 -27.08 10.37 -6.96
N ALA A 432 -27.52 11.61 -6.73
CA ALA A 432 -28.86 11.92 -6.25
C ALA A 432 -29.94 11.29 -7.15
N GLN A 433 -29.79 11.42 -8.47
CA GLN A 433 -30.72 10.82 -9.43
C GLN A 433 -30.75 9.30 -9.33
N THR A 434 -29.59 8.66 -9.22
CA THR A 434 -29.49 7.20 -9.04
C THR A 434 -30.26 6.73 -7.79
N VAL A 435 -30.19 7.50 -6.70
CA VAL A 435 -30.94 7.22 -5.47
C VAL A 435 -32.45 7.43 -5.67
N ARG A 436 -32.88 8.53 -6.32
CA ARG A 436 -34.31 8.80 -6.62
C ARG A 436 -34.94 7.67 -7.43
N ASP A 437 -34.27 7.22 -8.47
CA ASP A 437 -34.77 6.14 -9.33
C ASP A 437 -34.89 4.83 -8.54
N THR A 438 -33.93 4.58 -7.65
CA THR A 438 -33.97 3.41 -6.75
C THR A 438 -35.12 3.48 -5.74
N ILE A 439 -35.41 4.67 -5.17
CA ILE A 439 -36.57 4.85 -4.29
C ILE A 439 -37.88 4.54 -5.03
N LYS A 440 -38.04 5.01 -6.28
CA LYS A 440 -39.23 4.71 -7.09
C LYS A 440 -39.44 3.20 -7.24
N GLU A 441 -38.39 2.46 -7.57
CA GLU A 441 -38.44 1.00 -7.71
C GLU A 441 -38.73 0.28 -6.37
N ILE A 442 -38.15 0.74 -5.26
CA ILE A 442 -38.36 0.12 -3.94
C ILE A 442 -39.79 0.37 -3.44
N LYS A 443 -40.37 1.56 -3.69
CA LYS A 443 -41.75 1.90 -3.30
C LYS A 443 -42.78 0.98 -3.96
N THR A 444 -42.55 0.55 -5.20
CA THR A 444 -43.46 -0.36 -5.92
C THR A 444 -43.16 -1.84 -5.67
N SER A 445 -42.06 -2.17 -5.01
CA SER A 445 -41.68 -3.56 -4.74
C SER A 445 -42.61 -4.20 -3.72
N THR A 446 -43.20 -5.35 -4.07
CA THR A 446 -43.99 -6.20 -3.17
C THR A 446 -43.21 -7.44 -2.70
N LYS A 447 -42.03 -7.69 -3.27
CA LYS A 447 -41.20 -8.87 -2.95
C LYS A 447 -40.66 -8.75 -1.53
N ARG A 448 -40.92 -9.75 -0.69
CA ARG A 448 -40.45 -9.83 0.70
C ARG A 448 -39.57 -11.07 0.89
N PRO A 449 -38.29 -11.04 0.46
CA PRO A 449 -37.39 -12.15 0.70
C PRO A 449 -37.24 -12.39 2.20
N LYS A 450 -37.13 -13.66 2.61
CA LYS A 450 -36.92 -14.01 4.03
C LYS A 450 -35.62 -13.37 4.52
N LEU A 451 -35.74 -12.57 5.57
CA LEU A 451 -34.60 -11.93 6.24
C LEU A 451 -34.15 -12.75 7.43
N ILE A 452 -32.87 -12.61 7.77
CA ILE A 452 -32.27 -13.06 9.02
C ILE A 452 -31.71 -11.85 9.77
N SER A 453 -31.58 -11.92 11.09
CA SER A 453 -31.00 -10.82 11.89
C SER A 453 -29.67 -11.27 12.47
N ILE A 454 -28.69 -10.37 12.57
CA ILE A 454 -27.46 -10.68 13.30
C ILE A 454 -27.75 -10.93 14.78
N LYS A 455 -28.77 -10.27 15.34
CA LYS A 455 -29.20 -10.48 16.73
C LYS A 455 -29.70 -11.89 17.01
N SER A 456 -30.05 -12.69 16.00
CA SER A 456 -30.37 -14.11 16.24
C SER A 456 -29.12 -14.98 16.43
N PHE A 457 -27.91 -14.39 16.35
CA PHE A 457 -26.63 -15.08 16.46
C PHE A 457 -25.69 -14.46 17.52
N LEU A 458 -26.11 -13.35 18.12
CA LEU A 458 -25.53 -12.73 19.32
C LEU A 458 -26.32 -13.20 20.52
#